data_AF-A0AAJ2CAQ7-F1
#
_entry.id   AF-A0AAJ2CAQ7-F1
#
_cell.length_a   1.000
_cell.length_b   1.000
_cell.length_c   1.000
_cell.angle_alpha   90.00
_cell.angle_beta   90.00
_cell.angle_gamma   90.00
#
_symmetry.space_group_name_H-M   'P 1'
#
loop_
_entity.id
_entity.type
_entity.pdbx_description
1 polymer ?
#
loop_
_entity_poly.entity_id
_entity_poly.type
_entity_poly.pdbx_seq_one_letter_code
_entity_poly.pdbx_strand_id
1 'polypeptide(L)'
;MIVSKNRYPGPKPFRTDEKDIFFGRDTDIAEFYKYIFLHQSVVLFGKSGYGKSSLINAGIIPLLAEKNKQVHYFEVKFGPYVSGSDRSTPIERVNAIIKEKSTEHSALILEKYFQTDNSFWHTLKNYQISHEANEIIFFFDQFEELFTYPQELIFEFKEQLADVLYTTVPAFFRSQEDLLDEEGISEEFRLNFYQKPEIKVVFAIRSDRLAQLEELKDFHPAILKDCYELKGLDEEGALAAVLKPATLPDEPVGTFKTPAFEIKQELAEQLVNELKDRNGRIETSTLQIICWQVEDKFVPAWLQGEEKFVLTFEQIDIDQDGQIKGDIETVFDNYYKDTIETKIDAQFREATYRLVEEVLVQNGQRIPFEHHYLMYVVLVEQLGIPNRQVAQQILDVLREASLLKVEQDSQRRLMYELGHDTLVDPISKAAKLREERDDQIRVWEEAENARELAEKAQLEKEKANEQAAQFLVLKRRAEVRSIFASIGFIIAFVVAIYAYSLKREADVLTSKLQIAYNNTEQAKTKVEGQLDTAITIAQDALKTIDKNEAKGESKNVTSEKTNYDSAFAYLVKIKSTTPRKLRKKEIKAFINPEIKQLYIEEDSKKSNQNNQNLKQ
;
A
#
# COMPACT_ATOMS: atom_id res chain seq x y z
N MET A 1 -18.81 -20.50 37.44
CA MET A 1 -17.72 -21.21 36.73
C MET A 1 -16.44 -20.89 37.46
N ILE A 2 -15.55 -21.88 37.66
CA ILE A 2 -14.18 -21.59 38.07
C ILE A 2 -13.51 -20.93 36.86
N VAL A 3 -12.82 -19.80 37.07
CA VAL A 3 -11.97 -19.19 36.03
C VAL A 3 -10.63 -19.91 36.10
N SER A 4 -10.29 -20.68 35.07
CA SER A 4 -9.06 -21.45 35.06
C SER A 4 -7.84 -20.54 34.94
N LYS A 5 -6.88 -20.69 35.86
CA LYS A 5 -5.60 -19.97 35.88
C LYS A 5 -4.51 -20.74 35.13
N ASN A 6 -3.44 -20.06 34.75
CA ASN A 6 -2.22 -20.72 34.30
C ASN A 6 -1.45 -21.23 35.53
N ARG A 7 -0.55 -22.21 35.37
CA ARG A 7 0.40 -22.60 36.42
C ARG A 7 1.52 -21.56 36.55
N TYR A 8 1.88 -20.93 35.44
CA TYR A 8 2.75 -19.75 35.40
C TYR A 8 1.94 -18.51 34.95
N PRO A 9 1.72 -17.51 35.82
CA PRO A 9 0.91 -16.33 35.49
C PRO A 9 1.59 -15.37 34.49
N GLY A 10 2.84 -15.65 34.09
CA GLY A 10 3.64 -14.78 33.23
C GLY A 10 4.30 -13.63 34.01
N PRO A 11 4.68 -12.52 33.35
CA PRO A 11 5.48 -11.46 33.97
C PRO A 11 4.73 -10.60 35.01
N LYS A 12 3.42 -10.82 35.20
CA LYS A 12 2.62 -10.11 36.21
C LYS A 12 3.09 -10.46 37.63
N PRO A 13 3.07 -9.52 38.59
CA PRO A 13 3.24 -9.85 40.00
C PRO A 13 2.20 -10.88 40.46
N PHE A 14 2.64 -11.89 41.20
CA PHE A 14 1.74 -12.89 41.80
C PHE A 14 0.81 -12.20 42.82
N ARG A 15 -0.45 -12.61 42.83
CA ARG A 15 -1.47 -12.15 43.77
C ARG A 15 -1.51 -13.01 45.03
N THR A 16 -2.21 -12.52 46.06
CA THR A 16 -2.42 -13.23 47.34
C THR A 16 -3.16 -14.56 47.19
N ASP A 17 -4.08 -14.65 46.21
CA ASP A 17 -4.80 -15.86 45.80
C ASP A 17 -3.99 -16.78 44.84
N GLU A 18 -2.75 -16.40 44.53
CA GLU A 18 -1.79 -17.17 43.73
C GLU A 18 -0.61 -17.70 44.57
N LYS A 19 -0.68 -17.61 45.90
CA LYS A 19 0.35 -18.13 46.81
C LYS A 19 0.74 -19.60 46.54
N ASP A 20 -0.24 -20.43 46.14
CA ASP A 20 -0.04 -21.88 45.98
C ASP A 20 0.76 -22.24 44.71
N ILE A 21 0.96 -21.27 43.81
CA ILE A 21 1.84 -21.37 42.62
C ILE A 21 3.14 -20.56 42.78
N PHE A 22 3.34 -19.88 43.92
CA PHE A 22 4.51 -19.03 44.17
C PHE A 22 5.60 -19.79 44.91
N PHE A 23 6.63 -20.23 44.19
CA PHE A 23 7.75 -21.00 44.73
C PHE A 23 9.11 -20.35 44.49
N GLY A 24 10.14 -20.89 45.15
CA GLY A 24 11.53 -20.47 44.96
C GLY A 24 11.97 -19.28 45.79
N ARG A 25 11.09 -18.76 46.65
CA ARG A 25 11.35 -17.62 47.55
C ARG A 25 11.19 -17.98 49.03
N ASP A 26 11.19 -19.26 49.37
CA ASP A 26 10.94 -19.77 50.73
C ASP A 26 11.87 -19.11 51.78
N THR A 27 13.17 -18.98 51.47
CA THR A 27 14.16 -18.30 52.32
C THR A 27 13.91 -16.79 52.40
N ASP A 28 13.72 -16.11 51.26
CA ASP A 28 13.42 -14.67 51.22
C ASP A 28 12.17 -14.33 52.05
N ILE A 29 11.09 -15.12 51.92
CA ILE A 29 9.86 -14.97 52.70
C ILE A 29 10.16 -15.11 54.19
N ALA A 30 10.89 -16.15 54.59
CA ALA A 30 11.18 -16.45 55.99
C ALA A 30 12.13 -15.44 56.66
N GLU A 31 13.08 -14.87 55.92
CA GLU A 31 13.99 -13.83 56.40
C GLU A 31 13.33 -12.46 56.42
N PHE A 32 12.69 -12.06 55.33
CA PHE A 32 12.05 -10.76 55.21
C PHE A 32 10.86 -10.60 56.17
N TYR A 33 10.07 -11.67 56.40
CA TYR A 33 9.02 -11.67 57.43
C TYR A 33 9.59 -11.36 58.82
N LYS A 34 10.68 -12.02 59.24
CA LYS A 34 11.34 -11.73 60.54
C LYS A 34 11.86 -10.29 60.57
N TYR A 35 12.43 -9.83 59.47
CA TYR A 35 12.97 -8.48 59.34
C TYR A 35 11.88 -7.42 59.53
N ILE A 36 10.70 -7.59 58.94
CA ILE A 36 9.54 -6.70 59.17
C ILE A 36 9.21 -6.62 60.66
N PHE A 37 9.13 -7.75 61.38
CA PHE A 37 8.75 -7.72 62.80
C PHE A 37 9.82 -7.13 63.73
N LEU A 38 11.11 -7.21 63.36
CA LEU A 38 12.21 -6.62 64.13
C LEU A 38 12.32 -5.10 64.03
N HIS A 39 11.75 -4.49 63.00
CA HIS A 39 11.94 -3.07 62.67
C HIS A 39 10.59 -2.33 62.59
N GLN A 40 10.62 -0.99 62.72
CA GLN A 40 9.42 -0.15 62.52
C GLN A 40 9.25 0.28 61.05
N SER A 41 10.37 0.56 60.37
CA SER A 41 10.41 1.01 58.99
C SER A 41 11.44 0.16 58.26
N VAL A 42 11.04 -0.46 57.15
CA VAL A 42 11.89 -1.33 56.32
C VAL A 42 11.84 -0.89 54.87
N VAL A 43 13.00 -0.74 54.24
CA VAL A 43 13.08 -0.49 52.79
C VAL A 43 13.37 -1.81 52.07
N LEU A 44 12.39 -2.33 51.33
CA LEU A 44 12.57 -3.48 50.45
C LEU A 44 13.04 -2.98 49.08
N PHE A 45 14.31 -3.15 48.75
CA PHE A 45 14.86 -2.68 47.48
C PHE A 45 15.40 -3.81 46.61
N GLY A 46 15.50 -3.57 45.31
CA GLY A 46 15.97 -4.54 44.34
C GLY A 46 15.64 -4.09 42.92
N LYS A 47 16.22 -4.74 41.90
CA LYS A 47 15.96 -4.38 40.49
C LYS A 47 14.49 -4.54 40.11
N SER A 48 14.12 -4.00 38.94
CA SER A 48 12.88 -4.41 38.27
C SER A 48 12.91 -5.92 37.98
N GLY A 49 11.75 -6.55 37.80
CA GLY A 49 11.63 -7.98 37.49
C GLY A 49 12.02 -8.98 38.60
N TYR A 50 12.71 -8.56 39.68
CA TYR A 50 13.11 -9.46 40.78
C TYR A 50 11.94 -9.95 41.65
N GLY A 51 10.74 -9.38 41.52
CA GLY A 51 9.52 -9.89 42.16
C GLY A 51 9.21 -9.32 43.55
N LYS A 52 9.60 -8.07 43.85
CA LYS A 52 9.28 -7.38 45.13
C LYS A 52 7.79 -7.43 45.47
N SER A 53 6.93 -7.04 44.52
CA SER A 53 5.49 -7.09 44.66
C SER A 53 4.97 -8.52 44.87
N SER A 54 5.49 -9.51 44.14
CA SER A 54 5.14 -10.94 44.34
C SER A 54 5.55 -11.45 45.73
N LEU A 55 6.72 -11.04 46.24
CA LEU A 55 7.18 -11.41 47.58
C LEU A 55 6.23 -10.89 48.66
N ILE A 56 5.77 -9.63 48.55
CA ILE A 56 4.77 -9.06 49.47
C ILE A 56 3.44 -9.81 49.33
N ASN A 57 2.91 -9.89 48.11
CA ASN A 57 1.53 -10.29 47.85
C ASN A 57 1.31 -11.80 48.00
N ALA A 58 2.19 -12.63 47.45
CA ALA A 58 2.07 -14.09 47.45
C ALA A 58 2.92 -14.79 48.53
N GLY A 59 3.87 -14.07 49.15
CA GLY A 59 4.71 -14.58 50.23
C GLY A 59 4.32 -14.04 51.62
N ILE A 60 4.56 -12.75 51.86
CA ILE A 60 4.45 -12.14 53.19
C ILE A 60 3.01 -12.02 53.67
N ILE A 61 2.09 -11.53 52.83
CA ILE A 61 0.68 -11.33 53.22
C ILE A 61 -0.01 -12.66 53.56
N PRO A 62 0.15 -13.74 52.78
CA PRO A 62 -0.37 -15.06 53.16
C PRO A 62 0.25 -15.59 54.47
N LEU A 63 1.54 -15.36 54.69
CA LEU A 63 2.22 -15.78 55.92
C LEU A 63 1.77 -14.98 57.16
N LEU A 64 1.44 -13.69 56.98
CA LEU A 64 0.80 -12.87 58.01
C LEU A 64 -0.59 -13.43 58.36
N ALA A 65 -1.44 -13.71 57.36
CA ALA A 65 -2.77 -14.27 57.57
C ALA A 65 -2.76 -15.67 58.22
N GLU A 66 -1.71 -16.45 58.00
CA GLU A 66 -1.50 -17.74 58.67
C GLU A 66 -1.08 -17.58 60.14
N LYS A 67 -0.01 -16.80 60.39
CA LYS A 67 0.67 -16.75 61.70
C LYS A 67 0.11 -15.69 62.65
N ASN A 68 -0.23 -14.51 62.14
CA ASN A 68 -0.60 -13.34 62.94
C ASN A 68 -1.95 -12.77 62.50
N LYS A 69 -3.03 -13.51 62.80
CA LYS A 69 -4.42 -13.14 62.41
C LYS A 69 -4.94 -11.82 63.01
N GLN A 70 -4.22 -11.23 63.97
CA GLN A 70 -4.52 -9.95 64.59
C GLN A 70 -3.79 -8.77 63.91
N VAL A 71 -2.88 -9.03 62.97
CA VAL A 71 -2.18 -7.97 62.23
C VAL A 71 -3.07 -7.48 61.09
N HIS A 72 -3.43 -6.21 61.15
CA HIS A 72 -4.09 -5.52 60.06
C HIS A 72 -3.04 -5.01 59.07
N TYR A 73 -3.34 -5.00 57.78
CA TYR A 73 -2.39 -4.51 56.78
C TYR A 73 -3.07 -3.74 55.65
N PHE A 74 -2.33 -2.81 55.06
CA PHE A 74 -2.78 -1.99 53.94
C PHE A 74 -1.73 -2.03 52.83
N GLU A 75 -2.14 -2.42 51.63
CA GLU A 75 -1.32 -2.36 50.41
C GLU A 75 -1.59 -1.03 49.73
N VAL A 76 -0.55 -0.22 49.51
CA VAL A 76 -0.65 1.12 48.92
C VAL A 76 0.24 1.18 47.69
N LYS A 77 -0.34 1.58 46.56
CA LYS A 77 0.36 1.91 45.30
C LYS A 77 -0.15 3.25 44.82
N PHE A 78 0.72 4.23 44.61
CA PHE A 78 0.25 5.58 44.31
C PHE A 78 -0.23 5.75 42.86
N GLY A 79 0.34 4.98 41.94
CA GLY A 79 0.26 5.25 40.51
C GLY A 79 1.14 6.46 40.14
N PRO A 80 1.67 6.53 38.91
CA PRO A 80 2.37 7.73 38.46
C PRO A 80 1.42 8.93 38.42
N TYR A 81 1.88 10.10 38.87
CA TYR A 81 1.17 11.35 38.66
C TYR A 81 1.15 11.72 37.17
N VAL A 82 -0.04 12.06 36.65
CA VAL A 82 -0.24 12.56 35.29
C VAL A 82 -0.91 13.93 35.39
N SER A 83 -0.26 14.96 34.87
CA SER A 83 -0.80 16.33 34.90
C SER A 83 -2.15 16.41 34.18
N GLY A 84 -3.17 16.93 34.86
CA GLY A 84 -4.53 17.02 34.34
C GLY A 84 -5.35 15.72 34.40
N SER A 85 -4.83 14.67 35.05
CA SER A 85 -5.65 13.53 35.45
C SER A 85 -6.35 13.79 36.79
N ASP A 86 -7.60 13.33 36.92
CA ASP A 86 -8.41 13.43 38.13
C ASP A 86 -8.00 12.35 39.17
N ARG A 87 -6.69 12.21 39.40
CA ARG A 87 -6.11 11.22 40.30
C ARG A 87 -6.00 11.79 41.71
N SER A 88 -6.42 11.00 42.68
CA SER A 88 -6.29 11.32 44.10
C SER A 88 -4.85 11.57 44.54
N THR A 89 -4.70 12.47 45.52
CA THR A 89 -3.42 12.77 46.19
C THR A 89 -2.90 11.53 46.94
N PRO A 90 -1.61 11.50 47.32
CA PRO A 90 -1.06 10.37 48.09
C PRO A 90 -1.83 10.10 49.40
N ILE A 91 -2.24 11.16 50.11
CA ILE A 91 -3.00 11.06 51.36
C ILE A 91 -4.44 10.63 51.12
N GLU A 92 -5.13 11.22 50.14
CA GLU A 92 -6.48 10.79 49.75
C GLU A 92 -6.51 9.30 49.39
N ARG A 93 -5.48 8.81 48.70
CA ARG A 93 -5.38 7.39 48.33
C ARG A 93 -5.16 6.49 49.55
N VAL A 94 -4.25 6.83 50.45
CA VAL A 94 -4.04 6.07 51.70
C VAL A 94 -5.34 6.01 52.51
N ASN A 95 -6.02 7.15 52.65
CA ASN A 95 -7.30 7.24 53.35
C ASN A 95 -8.40 6.43 52.66
N ALA A 96 -8.47 6.43 51.34
CA ALA A 96 -9.42 5.62 50.59
C ALA A 96 -9.22 4.11 50.86
N ILE A 97 -7.97 3.64 50.86
CA ILE A 97 -7.62 2.23 51.14
C ILE A 97 -7.99 1.82 52.58
N ILE A 98 -7.79 2.72 53.56
CA ILE A 98 -8.19 2.47 54.96
C ILE A 98 -9.72 2.45 55.09
N LYS A 99 -10.42 3.38 54.42
CA LYS A 99 -11.88 3.48 54.41
C LYS A 99 -12.53 2.28 53.68
N GLU A 100 -11.94 1.77 52.61
CA GLU A 100 -12.40 0.57 51.90
C GLU A 100 -12.37 -0.69 52.78
N LYS A 101 -11.36 -0.82 53.66
CA LYS A 101 -11.31 -1.90 54.65
C LYS A 101 -12.13 -1.62 55.92
N SER A 102 -12.78 -0.45 56.03
CA SER A 102 -13.62 -0.07 57.17
C SER A 102 -15.07 -0.49 56.96
N THR A 103 -15.78 -0.82 58.04
CA THR A 103 -17.24 -1.05 58.01
C THR A 103 -18.02 0.27 58.13
N GLU A 104 -19.11 0.42 57.37
CA GLU A 104 -19.87 1.70 57.24
C GLU A 104 -20.26 2.35 58.57
N HIS A 105 -20.60 1.54 59.58
CA HIS A 105 -21.09 2.04 60.88
C HIS A 105 -19.96 2.57 61.79
N SER A 106 -18.70 2.36 61.41
CA SER A 106 -17.57 2.44 62.32
C SER A 106 -16.58 3.57 61.99
N ALA A 107 -16.75 4.22 60.84
CA ALA A 107 -15.91 5.33 60.38
C ALA A 107 -16.14 6.66 61.12
N LEU A 108 -17.21 6.77 61.92
CA LEU A 108 -17.74 8.03 62.46
C LEU A 108 -17.46 8.24 63.95
N ILE A 109 -16.49 7.53 64.55
CA ILE A 109 -16.27 7.55 66.00
C ILE A 109 -15.64 8.89 66.44
N LEU A 110 -14.57 9.31 65.76
CA LEU A 110 -13.90 10.58 66.04
C LEU A 110 -14.71 11.79 65.53
N GLU A 111 -15.51 11.63 64.47
CA GLU A 111 -16.33 12.71 63.89
C GLU A 111 -17.44 13.23 64.83
N LYS A 112 -17.73 12.49 65.92
CA LYS A 112 -18.61 12.95 67.01
C LYS A 112 -17.96 14.02 67.89
N TYR A 113 -16.64 14.09 67.92
CA TYR A 113 -15.84 14.85 68.88
C TYR A 113 -14.92 15.88 68.20
N PHE A 114 -14.47 15.61 66.97
CA PHE A 114 -13.49 16.40 66.25
C PHE A 114 -14.01 16.85 64.88
N GLN A 115 -13.57 18.01 64.42
CA GLN A 115 -13.85 18.44 63.04
C GLN A 115 -13.02 17.60 62.06
N THR A 116 -13.70 16.96 61.10
CA THR A 116 -13.09 16.04 60.12
C THR A 116 -12.07 16.77 59.23
N ASP A 117 -10.79 16.48 59.40
CA ASP A 117 -9.70 17.00 58.55
C ASP A 117 -9.32 16.06 57.39
N ASN A 118 -9.85 14.82 57.39
CA ASN A 118 -9.42 13.74 56.51
C ASN A 118 -7.90 13.47 56.53
N SER A 119 -7.20 13.71 57.64
CA SER A 119 -5.79 13.32 57.75
C SER A 119 -5.62 11.79 57.81
N PHE A 120 -4.42 11.34 57.48
CA PHE A 120 -4.00 9.95 57.63
C PHE A 120 -4.12 9.50 59.09
N TRP A 121 -3.66 10.31 60.06
CA TRP A 121 -3.80 9.98 61.47
C TRP A 121 -5.28 9.83 61.88
N HIS A 122 -6.16 10.77 61.52
CA HIS A 122 -7.59 10.69 61.85
C HIS A 122 -8.26 9.45 61.24
N THR A 123 -7.98 9.17 59.96
CA THR A 123 -8.58 8.03 59.25
C THR A 123 -8.09 6.71 59.83
N LEU A 124 -6.79 6.58 60.10
CA LEU A 124 -6.22 5.39 60.72
C LEU A 124 -6.67 5.21 62.17
N LYS A 125 -6.85 6.31 62.93
CA LYS A 125 -7.29 6.25 64.32
C LYS A 125 -8.75 5.81 64.44
N ASN A 126 -9.64 6.29 63.54
CA ASN A 126 -10.99 5.72 63.42
C ASN A 126 -10.93 4.22 63.13
N TYR A 127 -10.07 3.77 62.20
CA TYR A 127 -9.89 2.35 61.89
C TYR A 127 -9.44 1.53 63.10
N GLN A 128 -8.42 2.00 63.83
CA GLN A 128 -7.91 1.35 65.04
C GLN A 128 -9.01 1.12 66.07
N ILE A 129 -9.75 2.18 66.43
CA ILE A 129 -10.78 2.12 67.49
C ILE A 129 -11.94 1.20 67.04
N SER A 130 -12.30 1.23 65.76
CA SER A 130 -13.43 0.43 65.24
C SER A 130 -13.15 -1.05 65.06
N HIS A 131 -11.89 -1.45 64.86
CA HIS A 131 -11.51 -2.85 64.58
C HIS A 131 -10.57 -3.45 65.65
N GLU A 132 -10.34 -2.73 66.76
CA GLU A 132 -9.36 -3.07 67.80
C GLU A 132 -7.93 -3.33 67.24
N ALA A 133 -7.61 -2.69 66.11
CA ALA A 133 -6.46 -3.00 65.27
C ALA A 133 -5.14 -2.44 65.85
N ASN A 134 -4.60 -3.12 66.85
CA ASN A 134 -3.43 -2.65 67.60
C ASN A 134 -2.07 -3.02 66.97
N GLU A 135 -2.03 -3.90 65.97
CA GLU A 135 -0.85 -4.16 65.13
C GLU A 135 -1.21 -3.87 63.66
N ILE A 136 -0.51 -2.92 63.04
CA ILE A 136 -0.80 -2.45 61.67
C ILE A 136 0.47 -2.42 60.82
N ILE A 137 0.41 -2.96 59.59
CA ILE A 137 1.51 -2.92 58.61
C ILE A 137 1.08 -2.22 57.32
N PHE A 138 1.80 -1.17 56.93
CA PHE A 138 1.66 -0.54 55.61
C PHE A 138 2.69 -1.11 54.63
N PHE A 139 2.23 -1.67 53.52
CA PHE A 139 3.04 -2.06 52.38
C PHE A 139 2.90 -1.01 51.28
N PHE A 140 3.81 -0.04 51.24
CA PHE A 140 3.91 0.89 50.11
C PHE A 140 4.71 0.20 49.00
N ASP A 141 4.01 -0.38 48.02
CA ASP A 141 4.62 -1.03 46.87
C ASP A 141 4.75 -0.05 45.69
N GLN A 142 5.83 -0.21 44.90
CA GLN A 142 6.27 0.75 43.88
C GLN A 142 6.40 2.17 44.46
N PHE A 143 7.01 2.28 45.65
CA PHE A 143 7.07 3.55 46.39
C PHE A 143 7.79 4.68 45.65
N GLU A 144 8.60 4.37 44.63
CA GLU A 144 9.13 5.38 43.69
C GLU A 144 8.03 6.23 43.02
N GLU A 145 6.80 5.72 42.90
CA GLU A 145 5.65 6.44 42.36
C GLU A 145 5.30 7.70 43.16
N LEU A 146 5.61 7.76 44.46
CA LEU A 146 5.38 8.96 45.28
C LEU A 146 6.12 10.17 44.70
N PHE A 147 7.37 10.01 44.29
CA PHE A 147 8.23 11.10 43.83
C PHE A 147 7.86 11.65 42.44
N THR A 148 6.85 11.04 41.81
CA THR A 148 6.25 11.55 40.56
C THR A 148 5.31 12.75 40.81
N TYR A 149 4.81 12.90 42.03
CA TYR A 149 3.84 13.92 42.41
C TYR A 149 4.47 15.32 42.57
N PRO A 150 3.64 16.39 42.58
CA PRO A 150 4.03 17.72 43.06
C PRO A 150 4.68 17.68 44.45
N GLN A 151 5.68 18.54 44.69
CA GLN A 151 6.47 18.52 45.92
C GLN A 151 5.65 18.89 47.16
N GLU A 152 4.60 19.68 46.97
CA GLU A 152 3.62 20.06 48.00
C GLU A 152 2.89 18.82 48.54
N LEU A 153 2.50 17.90 47.65
CA LEU A 153 1.80 16.65 48.01
C LEU A 153 2.76 15.60 48.60
N ILE A 154 4.02 15.60 48.18
CA ILE A 154 5.07 14.77 48.78
C ILE A 154 5.40 15.27 50.20
N PHE A 155 5.42 16.60 50.41
CA PHE A 155 5.59 17.21 51.72
C PHE A 155 4.44 16.87 52.67
N GLU A 156 3.19 17.04 52.21
CA GLU A 156 2.00 16.65 52.96
C GLU A 156 2.04 15.17 53.36
N PHE A 157 2.44 14.29 52.44
CA PHE A 157 2.53 12.85 52.72
C PHE A 157 3.52 12.53 53.84
N LYS A 158 4.73 13.08 53.80
CA LYS A 158 5.78 12.77 54.79
C LYS A 158 5.50 13.40 56.16
N GLU A 159 4.86 14.56 56.21
CA GLU A 159 4.42 15.16 57.47
C GLU A 159 3.35 14.28 58.15
N GLN A 160 2.30 13.89 57.41
CA GLN A 160 1.24 13.05 57.97
C GLN A 160 1.70 11.62 58.30
N LEU A 161 2.64 11.05 57.54
CA LEU A 161 3.24 9.75 57.89
C LEU A 161 4.09 9.86 59.16
N ALA A 162 4.77 10.98 59.41
CA ALA A 162 5.51 11.21 60.65
C ALA A 162 4.58 11.36 61.87
N ASP A 163 3.44 12.02 61.70
CA ASP A 163 2.38 12.07 62.71
C ASP A 163 1.90 10.67 63.09
N VAL A 164 1.64 9.82 62.09
CA VAL A 164 1.25 8.40 62.28
C VAL A 164 2.34 7.59 62.98
N LEU A 165 3.60 7.68 62.54
CA LEU A 165 4.67 6.80 63.05
C LEU A 165 5.26 7.23 64.39
N TYR A 166 5.36 8.53 64.66
CA TYR A 166 6.15 9.04 65.79
C TYR A 166 5.31 9.69 66.89
N THR A 167 4.14 10.25 66.59
CA THR A 167 3.26 10.80 67.62
C THR A 167 2.31 9.74 68.21
N THR A 168 1.67 10.05 69.33
CA THR A 168 0.52 9.30 69.86
C THR A 168 -0.78 9.94 69.39
N VAL A 169 -0.88 11.26 69.58
CA VAL A 169 -1.95 12.15 69.09
C VAL A 169 -1.28 13.43 68.54
N PRO A 170 -1.56 13.87 67.30
CA PRO A 170 -1.06 15.13 66.77
C PRO A 170 -1.50 16.34 67.60
N ALA A 171 -0.78 17.46 67.47
CA ALA A 171 -1.05 18.67 68.27
C ALA A 171 -2.45 19.25 67.99
N PHE A 172 -2.91 19.17 66.74
CA PHE A 172 -4.25 19.60 66.30
C PHE A 172 -5.36 18.92 67.11
N PHE A 173 -5.38 17.58 67.16
CA PHE A 173 -6.41 16.83 67.87
C PHE A 173 -6.34 16.99 69.39
N ARG A 174 -5.14 17.08 69.97
CA ARG A 174 -4.99 17.41 71.41
C ARG A 174 -5.63 18.74 71.75
N SER A 175 -5.37 19.78 70.95
CA SER A 175 -5.96 21.11 71.17
C SER A 175 -7.48 21.15 70.99
N GLN A 176 -8.08 20.20 70.28
CA GLN A 176 -9.54 20.05 70.23
C GLN A 176 -10.07 19.26 71.44
N GLU A 177 -9.35 18.24 71.95
CA GLU A 177 -9.79 17.49 73.15
C GLU A 177 -9.78 18.37 74.40
N ASP A 178 -8.77 19.25 74.54
CA ASP A 178 -8.67 20.25 75.61
C ASP A 178 -9.88 21.22 75.67
N LEU A 179 -10.68 21.30 74.58
CA LEU A 179 -11.86 22.17 74.45
C LEU A 179 -13.20 21.44 74.63
N LEU A 180 -13.17 20.11 74.86
CA LEU A 180 -14.36 19.30 75.10
C LEU A 180 -14.61 19.18 76.61
N ASP A 181 -15.84 19.46 77.07
CA ASP A 181 -16.22 19.33 78.48
C ASP A 181 -16.03 17.88 78.98
N GLU A 182 -15.48 17.70 80.18
CA GLU A 182 -15.20 16.37 80.77
C GLU A 182 -16.44 15.47 80.89
N GLU A 183 -17.65 16.04 80.94
CA GLU A 183 -18.91 15.30 81.01
C GLU A 183 -19.33 14.68 79.66
N GLY A 184 -18.68 15.05 78.54
CA GLY A 184 -19.08 14.63 77.19
C GLY A 184 -18.35 13.42 76.60
N ILE A 185 -17.21 13.01 77.17
CA ILE A 185 -16.35 11.94 76.64
C ILE A 185 -16.30 10.77 77.63
N SER A 186 -16.45 9.53 77.14
CA SER A 186 -16.26 8.36 78.00
C SER A 186 -14.77 8.09 78.27
N GLU A 187 -14.46 7.63 79.48
CA GLU A 187 -13.09 7.18 79.83
C GLU A 187 -12.59 6.07 78.90
N GLU A 188 -13.48 5.20 78.41
CA GLU A 188 -13.19 4.20 77.39
C GLU A 188 -12.72 4.83 76.06
N PHE A 189 -13.38 5.90 75.61
CA PHE A 189 -12.92 6.64 74.43
C PHE A 189 -11.55 7.28 74.68
N ARG A 190 -11.32 7.92 75.83
CA ARG A 190 -10.02 8.53 76.16
C ARG A 190 -8.88 7.50 76.15
N LEU A 191 -9.09 6.33 76.76
CA LEU A 191 -8.12 5.23 76.74
C LEU A 191 -7.82 4.79 75.30
N ASN A 192 -8.86 4.53 74.51
CA ASN A 192 -8.71 4.14 73.10
C ASN A 192 -8.08 5.24 72.23
N PHE A 193 -8.34 6.52 72.51
CA PHE A 193 -7.79 7.67 71.81
C PHE A 193 -6.28 7.82 72.06
N TYR A 194 -5.83 7.68 73.31
CA TYR A 194 -4.41 7.75 73.67
C TYR A 194 -3.63 6.43 73.47
N GLN A 195 -4.30 5.30 73.20
CA GLN A 195 -3.64 4.03 72.86
C GLN A 195 -2.98 4.10 71.48
N LYS A 196 -1.65 4.16 71.43
CA LYS A 196 -0.90 4.07 70.16
C LYS A 196 -0.84 2.60 69.67
N PRO A 197 -1.22 2.30 68.41
CA PRO A 197 -1.03 0.98 67.83
C PRO A 197 0.45 0.78 67.44
N GLU A 198 0.93 -0.46 67.39
CA GLU A 198 2.21 -0.77 66.77
C GLU A 198 2.05 -0.65 65.24
N ILE A 199 2.67 0.36 64.66
CA ILE A 199 2.66 0.61 63.22
C ILE A 199 4.02 0.29 62.63
N LYS A 200 4.04 -0.65 61.69
CA LYS A 200 5.20 -0.99 60.86
C LYS A 200 4.98 -0.56 59.42
N VAL A 201 6.07 -0.26 58.72
CA VAL A 201 6.02 0.19 57.32
C VAL A 201 7.07 -0.51 56.48
N VAL A 202 6.66 -0.97 55.30
CA VAL A 202 7.52 -1.49 54.25
C VAL A 202 7.42 -0.56 53.05
N PHE A 203 8.55 0.03 52.65
CA PHE A 203 8.69 0.78 51.41
C PHE A 203 9.36 -0.11 50.37
N ALA A 204 8.59 -0.68 49.46
CA ALA A 204 9.14 -1.45 48.35
C ALA A 204 9.49 -0.52 47.19
N ILE A 205 10.78 -0.38 46.91
CA ILE A 205 11.32 0.58 45.93
C ILE A 205 12.30 -0.11 44.98
N ARG A 206 12.50 0.45 43.79
CA ARG A 206 13.60 -0.01 42.91
C ARG A 206 14.98 0.42 43.40
N SER A 207 15.98 -0.43 43.15
CA SER A 207 17.39 -0.14 43.48
C SER A 207 17.95 1.13 42.83
N ASP A 208 17.55 1.43 41.58
CA ASP A 208 17.93 2.65 40.86
C ASP A 208 17.20 3.92 41.33
N ARG A 209 16.11 3.75 42.11
CA ARG A 209 15.28 4.83 42.67
C ARG A 209 15.50 5.04 44.17
N LEU A 210 16.33 4.20 44.81
CA LEU A 210 16.61 4.23 46.25
C LEU A 210 17.07 5.62 46.77
N ALA A 211 17.81 6.37 45.96
CA ALA A 211 18.28 7.71 46.31
C ALA A 211 17.15 8.74 46.52
N GLN A 212 15.95 8.50 45.99
CA GLN A 212 14.80 9.41 46.19
C GLN A 212 14.30 9.39 47.65
N LEU A 213 14.60 8.34 48.42
CA LEU A 213 14.27 8.28 49.85
C LEU A 213 15.00 9.34 50.69
N GLU A 214 16.04 10.00 50.15
CA GLU A 214 16.65 11.17 50.78
C GLU A 214 15.65 12.34 50.94
N GLU A 215 14.66 12.48 50.03
CA GLU A 215 13.62 13.54 50.09
C GLU A 215 12.70 13.43 51.32
N LEU A 216 12.76 12.30 52.04
CA LEU A 216 11.93 11.99 53.22
C LEU A 216 12.67 12.13 54.55
N LYS A 217 13.99 12.34 54.57
CA LYS A 217 14.81 12.28 55.80
C LYS A 217 14.58 13.39 56.81
N ASP A 218 14.02 14.52 56.39
CA ASP A 218 13.67 15.64 57.28
C ASP A 218 12.53 15.28 58.24
N PHE A 219 11.60 14.42 57.83
CA PHE A 219 10.54 13.86 58.68
C PHE A 219 10.84 12.42 59.13
N HIS A 220 11.55 11.62 58.31
CA HIS A 220 11.87 10.21 58.56
C HIS A 220 13.39 9.95 58.54
N PRO A 221 14.16 10.46 59.51
CA PRO A 221 15.63 10.40 59.46
C PRO A 221 16.20 8.97 59.47
N ALA A 222 15.44 7.99 59.96
CA ALA A 222 15.82 6.57 60.00
C ALA A 222 15.38 5.76 58.76
N ILE A 223 14.77 6.37 57.73
CA ILE A 223 14.16 5.62 56.61
C ILE A 223 15.13 4.67 55.89
N LEU A 224 16.39 5.08 55.68
CA LEU A 224 17.45 4.28 55.04
C LEU A 224 18.29 3.45 56.02
N LYS A 225 17.87 3.33 57.29
CA LYS A 225 18.63 2.59 58.30
C LYS A 225 18.51 1.07 58.11
N ASP A 226 17.29 0.60 57.88
CA ASP A 226 16.92 -0.81 57.94
C ASP A 226 16.46 -1.27 56.54
N CYS A 227 17.41 -1.60 55.66
CA CYS A 227 17.19 -1.93 54.25
C CYS A 227 17.38 -3.43 53.96
N TYR A 228 16.45 -4.05 53.23
CA TYR A 228 16.52 -5.44 52.74
C TYR A 228 16.66 -5.46 51.21
N GLU A 229 17.74 -6.07 50.70
CA GLU A 229 17.98 -6.24 49.26
C GLU A 229 17.37 -7.54 48.76
N LEU A 230 16.25 -7.47 48.03
CA LEU A 230 15.75 -8.59 47.25
C LEU A 230 16.60 -8.76 45.99
N LYS A 231 17.20 -9.95 45.83
CA LYS A 231 18.02 -10.33 44.67
C LYS A 231 17.21 -11.13 43.65
N GLY A 232 17.80 -11.37 42.48
CA GLY A 232 17.30 -12.41 41.58
C GLY A 232 17.28 -13.78 42.27
N LEU A 233 16.49 -14.71 41.73
CA LEU A 233 16.50 -16.09 42.20
C LEU A 233 17.93 -16.65 42.10
N ASP A 234 18.33 -17.47 43.06
CA ASP A 234 19.43 -18.42 42.84
C ASP A 234 18.89 -19.64 42.07
N GLU A 235 19.80 -20.55 41.75
CA GLU A 235 19.52 -21.77 41.00
C GLU A 235 18.50 -22.69 41.68
N GLU A 236 18.59 -22.89 42.99
CA GLU A 236 17.62 -23.70 43.75
C GLU A 236 16.23 -23.04 43.73
N GLY A 237 16.16 -21.73 43.98
CA GLY A 237 14.92 -20.97 43.88
C GLY A 237 14.32 -21.01 42.47
N ALA A 238 15.13 -20.84 41.43
CA ALA A 238 14.67 -20.87 40.04
C ALA A 238 14.18 -22.26 39.63
N LEU A 239 14.90 -23.33 39.98
CA LEU A 239 14.45 -24.71 39.74
C LEU A 239 13.13 -25.01 40.48
N ALA A 240 12.99 -24.56 41.74
CA ALA A 240 11.74 -24.72 42.48
C ALA A 240 10.57 -23.95 41.82
N ALA A 241 10.83 -22.75 41.26
CA ALA A 241 9.85 -21.95 40.54
C ALA A 241 9.46 -22.53 39.17
N VAL A 242 10.33 -23.33 38.54
CA VAL A 242 10.05 -24.07 37.28
C VAL A 242 9.36 -25.40 37.54
N LEU A 243 9.79 -26.18 38.54
CA LEU A 243 9.37 -27.57 38.70
C LEU A 243 8.06 -27.72 39.49
N LYS A 244 7.88 -26.93 40.56
CA LYS A 244 6.75 -27.13 41.49
C LYS A 244 5.39 -26.78 40.87
N PRO A 245 5.18 -25.64 40.17
CA PRO A 245 3.85 -25.29 39.62
C PRO A 245 3.29 -26.30 38.60
N ALA A 246 4.16 -26.87 37.75
CA ALA A 246 3.79 -27.92 36.79
C ALA A 246 3.07 -29.11 37.47
N THR A 247 3.57 -29.51 38.65
CA THR A 247 3.14 -30.74 39.34
C THR A 247 1.90 -30.61 40.21
N LEU A 248 1.39 -29.39 40.44
CA LEU A 248 0.23 -29.17 41.32
C LEU A 248 -1.02 -29.91 40.83
N PRO A 249 -1.81 -30.53 41.72
CA PRO A 249 -3.06 -31.17 41.34
C PRO A 249 -4.04 -30.13 40.78
N ASP A 250 -4.81 -30.51 39.76
CA ASP A 250 -5.93 -29.70 39.27
C ASP A 250 -7.17 -29.96 40.15
N GLU A 251 -7.10 -29.48 41.39
CA GLU A 251 -8.13 -29.69 42.42
C GLU A 251 -8.62 -28.34 42.98
N PRO A 252 -9.91 -27.99 42.84
CA PRO A 252 -10.94 -28.69 42.06
C PRO A 252 -10.65 -28.70 40.54
N VAL A 253 -11.15 -29.71 39.83
CA VAL A 253 -10.94 -29.87 38.37
C VAL A 253 -11.37 -28.62 37.59
N GLY A 254 -10.51 -28.14 36.70
CA GLY A 254 -10.66 -26.88 35.97
C GLY A 254 -10.15 -25.66 36.74
N THR A 255 -9.34 -25.86 37.79
CA THR A 255 -8.58 -24.76 38.45
C THR A 255 -7.47 -24.26 37.53
N PHE A 256 -6.79 -25.16 36.83
CA PHE A 256 -5.76 -24.83 35.86
C PHE A 256 -6.26 -25.01 34.42
N LYS A 257 -5.67 -24.26 33.47
CA LYS A 257 -5.90 -24.50 32.03
C LYS A 257 -5.25 -25.77 31.52
N THR A 258 -4.21 -26.23 32.20
CA THR A 258 -3.44 -27.43 31.87
C THR A 258 -3.56 -28.46 32.99
N PRO A 259 -3.67 -29.77 32.67
CA PRO A 259 -3.57 -30.83 33.67
C PRO A 259 -2.18 -30.83 34.32
N ALA A 260 -2.02 -31.53 35.44
CA ALA A 260 -0.73 -31.63 36.10
C ALA A 260 0.29 -32.33 35.20
N PHE A 261 1.49 -31.76 35.08
CA PHE A 261 2.57 -32.28 34.25
C PHE A 261 3.91 -32.27 34.99
N GLU A 262 4.91 -32.89 34.38
CA GLU A 262 6.29 -32.89 34.86
C GLU A 262 7.16 -32.14 33.85
N ILE A 263 8.11 -31.34 34.32
CA ILE A 263 9.22 -30.84 33.50
C ILE A 263 10.43 -31.65 33.93
N LYS A 264 11.14 -32.28 32.97
CA LYS A 264 12.36 -33.02 33.30
C LYS A 264 13.41 -32.11 33.96
N GLN A 265 14.13 -32.67 34.91
CA GLN A 265 15.16 -31.95 35.68
C GLN A 265 16.20 -31.30 34.75
N GLU A 266 16.67 -32.04 33.75
CA GLU A 266 17.71 -31.58 32.82
C GLU A 266 17.24 -30.39 31.98
N LEU A 267 15.96 -30.37 31.57
CA LEU A 267 15.34 -29.26 30.86
C LEU A 267 15.17 -28.03 31.77
N ALA A 268 14.72 -28.23 33.01
CA ALA A 268 14.62 -27.14 33.97
C ALA A 268 16.00 -26.53 34.30
N GLU A 269 17.03 -27.36 34.46
CA GLU A 269 18.42 -26.92 34.66
C GLU A 269 18.95 -26.13 33.47
N GLN A 270 18.67 -26.55 32.23
CA GLN A 270 19.07 -25.78 31.04
C GLN A 270 18.37 -24.42 30.97
N LEU A 271 17.04 -24.37 31.13
CA LEU A 271 16.28 -23.11 31.14
C LEU A 271 16.78 -22.15 32.23
N VAL A 272 17.13 -22.67 33.41
CA VAL A 272 17.70 -21.87 34.50
C VAL A 272 19.12 -21.41 34.18
N ASN A 273 19.95 -22.25 33.55
CA ASN A 273 21.33 -21.90 33.16
C ASN A 273 21.40 -20.81 32.09
N GLU A 274 20.55 -20.90 31.05
CA GLU A 274 20.49 -19.91 29.97
C GLU A 274 20.03 -18.52 30.47
N LEU A 275 19.32 -18.47 31.61
CA LEU A 275 18.81 -17.24 32.23
C LEU A 275 19.67 -16.67 33.38
N LYS A 276 20.82 -17.27 33.69
CA LYS A 276 21.73 -16.74 34.72
C LYS A 276 22.40 -15.45 34.25
N ASP A 277 22.25 -14.39 35.03
CA ASP A 277 23.03 -13.16 34.84
C ASP A 277 24.52 -13.37 35.20
N ARG A 278 25.35 -12.36 34.97
CA ARG A 278 26.80 -12.39 35.27
C ARG A 278 27.14 -12.65 36.75
N ASN A 279 26.16 -12.57 37.65
CA ASN A 279 26.29 -12.81 39.09
C ASN A 279 25.68 -14.17 39.50
N GLY A 280 25.26 -15.00 38.54
CA GLY A 280 24.59 -16.28 38.79
C GLY A 280 23.16 -16.11 39.32
N ARG A 281 22.50 -14.99 39.03
CA ARG A 281 21.13 -14.70 39.49
C ARG A 281 20.16 -14.65 38.33
N ILE A 282 18.96 -15.19 38.54
CA ILE A 282 17.89 -15.28 37.54
C ILE A 282 16.83 -14.21 37.83
N GLU A 283 16.40 -13.47 36.80
CA GLU A 283 15.32 -12.49 36.90
C GLU A 283 13.96 -13.19 36.94
N THR A 284 13.18 -12.95 38.00
CA THR A 284 11.91 -13.67 38.26
C THR A 284 10.89 -13.47 37.13
N SER A 285 10.72 -12.26 36.60
CA SER A 285 9.78 -11.99 35.49
C SER A 285 10.18 -12.68 34.19
N THR A 286 11.47 -12.69 33.86
CA THR A 286 12.01 -13.34 32.65
C THR A 286 11.82 -14.85 32.71
N LEU A 287 12.08 -15.46 33.87
CA LEU A 287 11.78 -16.87 34.13
C LEU A 287 10.28 -17.17 33.97
N GLN A 288 9.40 -16.31 34.49
CA GLN A 288 7.95 -16.50 34.38
C GLN A 288 7.40 -16.33 32.97
N ILE A 289 7.98 -15.45 32.14
CA ILE A 289 7.63 -15.37 30.71
C ILE A 289 7.89 -16.71 30.03
N ILE A 290 9.11 -17.25 30.20
CA ILE A 290 9.50 -18.51 29.56
C ILE A 290 8.66 -19.69 30.07
N CYS A 291 8.45 -19.81 31.39
CA CYS A 291 7.62 -20.88 31.94
C CYS A 291 6.16 -20.80 31.46
N TRP A 292 5.59 -19.58 31.37
CA TRP A 292 4.25 -19.39 30.82
C TRP A 292 4.14 -19.87 29.37
N GLN A 293 5.11 -19.52 28.52
CA GLN A 293 5.07 -19.92 27.12
C GLN A 293 5.37 -21.40 26.89
N VAL A 294 6.21 -21.98 27.75
CA VAL A 294 6.47 -23.41 27.75
C VAL A 294 5.20 -24.18 28.12
N GLU A 295 4.45 -23.72 29.12
CA GLU A 295 3.11 -24.24 29.44
C GLU A 295 2.13 -24.06 28.27
N ASP A 296 1.98 -22.84 27.76
CA ASP A 296 0.95 -22.47 26.77
C ASP A 296 1.12 -23.18 25.41
N LYS A 297 2.37 -23.44 24.98
CA LYS A 297 2.66 -24.04 23.66
C LYS A 297 2.84 -25.54 23.65
N PHE A 298 3.52 -26.11 24.66
CA PHE A 298 3.94 -27.51 24.62
C PHE A 298 3.09 -28.44 25.50
N VAL A 299 2.33 -27.90 26.46
CA VAL A 299 1.49 -28.72 27.34
C VAL A 299 0.07 -28.79 26.77
N PRO A 300 -0.47 -29.99 26.48
CA PRO A 300 -1.81 -30.11 25.92
C PRO A 300 -2.87 -29.74 26.97
N ALA A 301 -3.92 -29.04 26.53
CA ALA A 301 -5.04 -28.61 27.39
C ALA A 301 -5.84 -29.78 28.01
N TRP A 302 -5.68 -31.00 27.51
CA TRP A 302 -6.21 -32.22 28.11
C TRP A 302 -5.27 -33.40 27.85
N LEU A 303 -5.32 -34.42 28.71
CA LEU A 303 -4.63 -35.70 28.51
C LEU A 303 -5.66 -36.81 28.32
N GLN A 304 -5.32 -37.81 27.49
CA GLN A 304 -6.13 -39.01 27.29
C GLN A 304 -5.49 -40.18 28.04
N GLY A 305 -6.16 -40.64 29.10
CA GLY A 305 -5.67 -41.71 29.98
C GLY A 305 -5.03 -41.18 31.27
N GLU A 306 -4.42 -42.09 32.05
CA GLU A 306 -3.76 -41.78 33.32
C GLU A 306 -2.26 -41.45 33.16
N GLU A 307 -1.74 -41.40 31.94
CA GLU A 307 -0.32 -41.10 31.70
C GLU A 307 0.00 -39.63 32.00
N LYS A 308 0.92 -39.42 32.93
CA LYS A 308 1.44 -38.10 33.29
C LYS A 308 2.21 -37.52 32.10
N PHE A 309 1.83 -36.33 31.64
CA PHE A 309 2.62 -35.63 30.63
C PHE A 309 3.97 -35.24 31.22
N VAL A 310 5.05 -35.73 30.62
CA VAL A 310 6.42 -35.34 30.95
C VAL A 310 6.92 -34.50 29.80
N LEU A 311 7.26 -33.25 30.07
CA LEU A 311 7.91 -32.34 29.14
C LEU A 311 9.43 -32.58 29.17
N THR A 312 9.99 -32.77 27.99
CA THR A 312 11.37 -33.17 27.74
C THR A 312 11.94 -32.39 26.56
N PHE A 313 13.26 -32.50 26.38
CA PHE A 313 13.96 -32.02 25.19
C PHE A 313 13.44 -32.56 23.86
N GLU A 314 12.66 -33.65 23.81
CA GLU A 314 12.13 -34.18 22.54
C GLU A 314 10.83 -33.48 22.10
N GLN A 315 10.14 -32.78 23.01
CA GLN A 315 8.89 -32.06 22.71
C GLN A 315 9.09 -30.56 22.50
N ILE A 316 10.23 -30.03 22.93
CA ILE A 316 10.75 -28.73 22.53
C ILE A 316 11.70 -29.01 21.35
N ASP A 317 11.74 -28.16 20.32
CA ASP A 317 12.71 -28.38 19.24
C ASP A 317 14.13 -28.23 19.82
N ILE A 318 15.05 -29.16 19.52
CA ILE A 318 16.44 -29.17 20.01
C ILE A 318 17.45 -29.38 18.89
N ASP A 319 18.61 -28.72 19.00
CA ASP A 319 19.70 -28.78 18.04
C ASP A 319 20.49 -30.10 18.14
N GLN A 320 21.56 -30.23 17.34
CA GLN A 320 22.36 -31.47 17.32
C GLN A 320 23.30 -31.61 18.52
N ASP A 321 23.52 -30.53 19.27
CA ASP A 321 24.37 -30.47 20.46
C ASP A 321 23.53 -30.56 21.77
N GLY A 322 22.21 -30.65 21.64
CA GLY A 322 21.25 -30.78 22.76
C GLY A 322 20.75 -29.44 23.31
N GLN A 323 21.05 -28.31 22.64
CA GLN A 323 20.48 -27.01 23.00
C GLN A 323 19.08 -26.83 22.41
N ILE A 324 18.29 -25.88 22.91
CA ILE A 324 16.94 -25.64 22.39
C ILE A 324 17.03 -25.01 20.98
N LYS A 325 16.52 -25.73 19.95
CA LYS A 325 16.44 -25.27 18.55
C LYS A 325 15.25 -24.34 18.42
N GLY A 326 15.47 -23.25 17.71
CA GLY A 326 14.66 -22.09 17.99
C GLY A 326 15.08 -21.60 19.37
N ASP A 327 16.08 -20.72 19.37
CA ASP A 327 16.69 -20.04 20.50
C ASP A 327 15.64 -19.59 21.54
N ILE A 328 16.03 -19.27 22.78
CA ILE A 328 15.14 -18.62 23.76
C ILE A 328 14.46 -17.38 23.14
N GLU A 329 15.13 -16.74 22.17
CA GLU A 329 14.54 -15.74 21.29
C GLU A 329 13.19 -16.15 20.70
N THR A 330 13.02 -17.38 20.20
CA THR A 330 11.79 -17.91 19.58
C THR A 330 10.63 -17.98 20.57
N VAL A 331 10.94 -18.24 21.84
CA VAL A 331 9.97 -18.14 22.94
C VAL A 331 9.54 -16.68 23.05
N PHE A 332 10.47 -15.73 23.22
CA PHE A 332 10.16 -14.29 23.25
C PHE A 332 9.52 -13.73 21.97
N ASP A 333 9.85 -14.28 20.80
CA ASP A 333 9.34 -13.90 19.48
C ASP A 333 7.84 -14.20 19.38
N ASN A 334 7.44 -15.34 19.94
CA ASN A 334 6.04 -15.68 20.12
C ASN A 334 5.38 -14.83 21.22
N TYR A 335 6.10 -14.39 22.26
CA TYR A 335 5.49 -13.71 23.42
C TYR A 335 4.72 -12.46 23.03
N TYR A 336 5.36 -11.61 22.24
CA TYR A 336 4.79 -10.34 21.83
C TYR A 336 3.73 -10.52 20.73
N LYS A 337 3.95 -11.45 19.79
CA LYS A 337 2.98 -11.84 18.76
C LYS A 337 1.70 -12.39 19.38
N ASP A 338 1.80 -13.41 20.23
CA ASP A 338 0.66 -14.01 20.94
C ASP A 338 -0.04 -12.96 21.82
N THR A 339 0.69 -12.04 22.47
CA THR A 339 0.10 -10.93 23.22
C THR A 339 -0.73 -9.99 22.34
N ILE A 340 -0.23 -9.61 21.16
CA ILE A 340 -0.95 -8.75 20.21
C ILE A 340 -2.15 -9.49 19.60
N GLU A 341 -1.98 -10.74 19.15
CA GLU A 341 -3.07 -11.54 18.55
C GLU A 341 -4.19 -11.87 19.54
N THR A 342 -3.88 -12.07 20.84
CA THR A 342 -4.91 -12.47 21.82
C THR A 342 -5.57 -11.31 22.55
N LYS A 343 -4.87 -10.17 22.76
CA LYS A 343 -5.37 -9.07 23.60
C LYS A 343 -5.69 -7.77 22.85
N ILE A 344 -5.25 -7.63 21.60
CA ILE A 344 -5.54 -6.44 20.78
C ILE A 344 -6.60 -6.78 19.74
N ASP A 345 -7.59 -5.89 19.59
CA ASP A 345 -8.62 -6.00 18.55
C ASP A 345 -7.98 -6.11 17.16
N ALA A 346 -8.52 -7.00 16.31
CA ALA A 346 -7.96 -7.28 14.98
C ALA A 346 -7.71 -6.03 14.12
N GLN A 347 -8.54 -4.99 14.25
CA GLN A 347 -8.40 -3.70 13.56
C GLN A 347 -7.15 -2.88 13.98
N PHE A 348 -6.56 -3.13 15.15
CA PHE A 348 -5.42 -2.38 15.69
C PHE A 348 -4.13 -3.22 15.80
N ARG A 349 -4.17 -4.53 15.48
CA ARG A 349 -3.00 -5.41 15.58
C ARG A 349 -1.84 -4.93 14.73
N GLU A 350 -2.09 -4.60 13.46
CA GLU A 350 -1.05 -4.15 12.53
C GLU A 350 -0.37 -2.84 13.02
N ALA A 351 -1.16 -1.85 13.45
CA ALA A 351 -0.63 -0.64 14.08
C ALA A 351 0.19 -0.95 15.35
N THR A 352 -0.23 -1.95 16.13
CA THR A 352 0.47 -2.36 17.36
C THR A 352 1.75 -3.15 17.07
N TYR A 353 1.79 -3.95 16.01
CA TYR A 353 3.02 -4.57 15.54
C TYR A 353 4.03 -3.49 15.14
N ARG A 354 3.62 -2.52 14.32
CA ARG A 354 4.50 -1.43 13.87
C ARG A 354 4.99 -0.56 15.04
N LEU A 355 4.15 -0.32 16.06
CA LEU A 355 4.57 0.32 17.32
C LEU A 355 5.73 -0.43 17.99
N VAL A 356 5.64 -1.76 18.08
CA VAL A 356 6.63 -2.60 18.77
C VAL A 356 7.89 -2.83 17.91
N GLU A 357 7.71 -3.12 16.63
CA GLU A 357 8.75 -3.53 15.68
C GLU A 357 9.52 -2.36 15.03
N GLU A 358 8.87 -1.21 14.78
CA GLU A 358 9.50 -0.07 14.08
C GLU A 358 9.79 1.12 15.01
N VAL A 359 9.01 1.30 16.07
CA VAL A 359 9.07 2.50 16.92
C VAL A 359 9.82 2.23 18.21
N LEU A 360 9.35 1.28 19.04
CA LEU A 360 9.89 1.00 20.36
C LEU A 360 11.23 0.25 20.35
N VAL A 361 11.58 -0.39 19.23
CA VAL A 361 12.87 -1.04 19.00
C VAL A 361 13.49 -0.47 17.73
N GLN A 362 14.67 0.12 17.84
CA GLN A 362 15.43 0.65 16.70
C GLN A 362 16.90 0.31 16.86
N ASN A 363 17.55 -0.13 15.77
CA ASN A 363 18.97 -0.49 15.74
C ASN A 363 19.42 -1.49 16.83
N GLY A 364 18.54 -2.42 17.23
CA GLY A 364 18.81 -3.37 18.33
C GLY A 364 18.84 -2.73 19.71
N GLN A 365 18.16 -1.60 19.90
CA GLN A 365 18.01 -0.92 21.19
C GLN A 365 16.54 -0.58 21.46
N ARG A 366 16.16 -0.60 22.73
CA ARG A 366 14.88 -0.09 23.20
C ARG A 366 14.89 1.44 23.15
N ILE A 367 13.86 2.03 22.58
CA ILE A 367 13.72 3.48 22.47
C ILE A 367 12.60 3.93 23.44
N PRO A 368 12.93 4.66 24.51
CA PRO A 368 11.93 5.19 25.43
C PRO A 368 11.28 6.46 24.84
N PHE A 369 9.95 6.48 24.75
CA PHE A 369 9.18 7.63 24.26
C PHE A 369 8.42 8.33 25.38
N GLU A 370 8.41 9.65 25.35
CA GLU A 370 7.57 10.43 26.26
C GLU A 370 6.08 10.20 25.94
N HIS A 371 5.25 10.11 26.98
CA HIS A 371 3.84 9.73 26.92
C HIS A 371 3.00 10.56 25.95
N HIS A 372 3.11 11.89 26.00
CA HIS A 372 2.39 12.79 25.08
C HIS A 372 2.84 12.52 23.64
N TYR A 373 4.15 12.44 23.37
CA TYR A 373 4.66 12.13 22.04
C TYR A 373 4.18 10.76 21.51
N LEU A 374 4.27 9.70 22.32
CA LEU A 374 3.84 8.34 21.94
C LEU A 374 2.32 8.27 21.69
N MET A 375 1.53 8.95 22.52
CA MET A 375 0.08 8.99 22.40
C MET A 375 -0.38 9.75 21.15
N TYR A 376 0.18 10.94 20.91
CA TYR A 376 -0.32 11.85 19.88
C TYR A 376 0.37 11.64 18.54
N VAL A 377 1.69 11.76 18.51
CA VAL A 377 2.46 11.78 17.26
C VAL A 377 2.61 10.36 16.71
N VAL A 378 2.95 9.39 17.56
CA VAL A 378 3.13 8.01 17.11
C VAL A 378 1.78 7.31 16.90
N LEU A 379 1.00 7.10 17.96
CA LEU A 379 -0.20 6.25 17.86
C LEU A 379 -1.30 6.87 17.01
N VAL A 380 -1.68 8.13 17.27
CA VAL A 380 -2.81 8.77 16.56
C VAL A 380 -2.40 9.29 15.18
N GLU A 381 -1.32 10.04 15.05
CA GLU A 381 -0.94 10.67 13.78
C GLU A 381 -0.20 9.74 12.81
N GLN A 382 0.79 8.96 13.26
CA GLN A 382 1.61 8.10 12.38
C GLN A 382 1.01 6.70 12.16
N LEU A 383 0.46 6.07 13.21
CA LEU A 383 -0.06 4.70 13.18
C LEU A 383 -1.60 4.64 12.99
N GLY A 384 -2.27 5.79 12.93
CA GLY A 384 -3.69 5.89 12.57
C GLY A 384 -4.68 5.38 13.62
N ILE A 385 -4.29 5.28 14.89
CA ILE A 385 -5.19 4.91 15.99
C ILE A 385 -6.26 6.01 16.14
N PRO A 386 -7.57 5.70 16.10
CA PRO A 386 -8.60 6.69 15.82
C PRO A 386 -8.78 7.78 16.88
N ASN A 387 -8.38 7.54 18.13
CA ASN A 387 -8.43 8.54 19.19
C ASN A 387 -7.54 8.18 20.41
N ARG A 388 -7.40 9.16 21.30
CA ARG A 388 -6.61 9.14 22.54
C ARG A 388 -7.02 8.01 23.50
N GLN A 389 -8.31 7.67 23.58
CA GLN A 389 -8.82 6.66 24.50
C GLN A 389 -8.45 5.25 24.03
N VAL A 390 -8.57 4.97 22.73
CA VAL A 390 -8.12 3.70 22.13
C VAL A 390 -6.61 3.55 22.22
N ALA A 391 -5.85 4.62 21.94
CA ALA A 391 -4.40 4.61 22.08
C ALA A 391 -3.97 4.33 23.54
N GLN A 392 -4.64 4.95 24.53
CA GLN A 392 -4.44 4.66 25.95
C GLN A 392 -4.80 3.21 26.31
N GLN A 393 -5.92 2.68 25.81
CA GLN A 393 -6.30 1.27 26.02
C GLN A 393 -5.25 0.29 25.48
N ILE A 394 -4.68 0.53 24.29
CA ILE A 394 -3.59 -0.29 23.75
C ILE A 394 -2.37 -0.23 24.68
N LEU A 395 -1.93 0.97 25.08
CA LEU A 395 -0.80 1.12 26.00
C LEU A 395 -1.04 0.47 27.37
N ASP A 396 -2.27 0.54 27.90
CA ASP A 396 -2.67 -0.12 29.14
C ASP A 396 -2.62 -1.66 29.01
N VAL A 397 -3.18 -2.22 27.92
CA VAL A 397 -3.12 -3.68 27.64
C VAL A 397 -1.69 -4.17 27.51
N LEU A 398 -0.82 -3.43 26.79
CA LEU A 398 0.58 -3.82 26.63
C LEU A 398 1.39 -3.66 27.93
N ARG A 399 1.09 -2.64 28.76
CA ARG A 399 1.67 -2.48 30.10
C ARG A 399 1.22 -3.60 31.03
N GLU A 400 -0.06 -3.96 31.02
CA GLU A 400 -0.58 -5.07 31.81
C GLU A 400 -0.03 -6.42 31.36
N ALA A 401 0.21 -6.60 30.06
CA ALA A 401 0.97 -7.73 29.55
C ALA A 401 2.47 -7.66 29.87
N SER A 402 2.96 -6.57 30.46
CA SER A 402 4.40 -6.30 30.67
C SER A 402 5.25 -6.33 29.40
N LEU A 403 4.61 -6.17 28.23
CA LEU A 403 5.32 -5.88 26.98
C LEU A 403 5.83 -4.43 26.99
N LEU A 404 5.12 -3.53 27.67
CA LEU A 404 5.57 -2.17 27.95
C LEU A 404 5.91 -1.95 29.43
N LYS A 405 6.93 -1.13 29.62
CA LYS A 405 7.35 -0.51 30.87
C LYS A 405 7.00 0.97 30.83
N VAL A 406 6.61 1.53 31.97
CA VAL A 406 6.44 2.97 32.14
C VAL A 406 7.35 3.44 33.26
N GLU A 407 8.15 4.47 33.00
CA GLU A 407 9.05 5.11 33.97
C GLU A 407 8.87 6.63 33.97
N GLN A 408 9.55 7.32 34.89
CA GLN A 408 9.79 8.76 34.77
C GLN A 408 11.26 9.08 34.53
N ASP A 409 11.52 9.98 33.59
CA ASP A 409 12.85 10.54 33.36
C ASP A 409 13.27 11.53 34.47
N SER A 410 14.47 12.11 34.35
CA SER A 410 14.97 13.12 35.29
C SER A 410 14.17 14.44 35.27
N GLN A 411 13.26 14.62 34.30
CA GLN A 411 12.36 15.77 34.21
C GLN A 411 10.93 15.42 34.68
N ARG A 412 10.73 14.25 35.30
CA ARG A 412 9.43 13.71 35.75
C ARG A 412 8.42 13.50 34.61
N ARG A 413 8.89 13.36 33.37
CA ARG A 413 8.04 13.02 32.22
C ARG A 413 7.88 11.52 32.14
N LEU A 414 6.67 11.04 31.83
CA LEU A 414 6.40 9.61 31.71
C LEU A 414 6.99 9.07 30.41
N MET A 415 7.86 8.09 30.53
CA MET A 415 8.55 7.43 29.42
C MET A 415 8.02 6.00 29.28
N TYR A 416 7.65 5.62 28.06
CA TYR A 416 7.16 4.31 27.68
C TYR A 416 8.25 3.60 26.87
N GLU A 417 8.58 2.37 27.28
CA GLU A 417 9.67 1.57 26.72
C GLU A 417 9.24 0.09 26.66
N LEU A 418 9.92 -0.73 25.87
CA LEU A 418 9.74 -2.19 25.89
C LEU A 418 10.13 -2.80 27.25
N GLY A 419 9.35 -3.77 27.73
CA GLY A 419 9.44 -4.35 29.09
C GLY A 419 10.83 -4.83 29.51
N HIS A 420 11.43 -5.72 28.71
CA HIS A 420 12.70 -6.40 29.00
C HIS A 420 13.62 -6.41 27.77
N ASP A 421 14.94 -6.48 27.99
CA ASP A 421 15.94 -6.54 26.91
C ASP A 421 15.84 -7.83 26.07
N THR A 422 15.38 -8.95 26.67
CA THR A 422 15.26 -10.24 25.96
C THR A 422 14.25 -10.25 24.81
N LEU A 423 13.38 -9.24 24.73
CA LEU A 423 12.43 -9.04 23.64
C LEU A 423 13.07 -8.31 22.43
N VAL A 424 14.21 -7.64 22.62
CA VAL A 424 14.80 -6.71 21.63
C VAL A 424 15.31 -7.44 20.39
N ASP A 425 16.08 -8.51 20.56
CA ASP A 425 16.64 -9.27 19.44
C ASP A 425 15.56 -10.00 18.61
N PRO A 426 14.56 -10.69 19.21
CA PRO A 426 13.40 -11.22 18.48
C PRO A 426 12.67 -10.16 17.65
N ILE A 427 12.28 -9.04 18.29
CA ILE A 427 11.55 -7.95 17.63
C ILE A 427 12.39 -7.33 16.52
N SER A 428 13.71 -7.16 16.72
CA SER A 428 14.62 -6.64 15.69
C SER A 428 14.75 -7.57 14.47
N LYS A 429 14.62 -8.89 14.65
CA LYS A 429 14.60 -9.86 13.54
C LYS A 429 13.26 -9.81 12.79
N ALA A 430 12.15 -9.75 13.53
CA ALA A 430 10.81 -9.61 12.93
C ALA A 430 10.65 -8.30 12.14
N ALA A 431 11.14 -7.19 12.67
CA ALA A 431 11.13 -5.88 12.02
C ALA A 431 11.84 -5.91 10.65
N LYS A 432 13.02 -6.52 10.57
CA LYS A 432 13.76 -6.70 9.29
C LYS A 432 12.98 -7.56 8.29
N LEU A 433 12.38 -8.65 8.74
CA LEU A 433 11.57 -9.52 7.87
C LEU A 433 10.30 -8.82 7.37
N ARG A 434 9.75 -7.86 8.13
CA ARG A 434 8.66 -6.98 7.67
C ARG A 434 9.18 -5.96 6.66
N GLU A 435 10.30 -5.27 6.96
CA GLU A 435 10.93 -4.30 6.05
C GLU A 435 11.23 -4.93 4.68
N GLU A 436 11.85 -6.12 4.66
CA GLU A 436 12.13 -6.88 3.44
C GLU A 436 10.86 -7.27 2.65
N ARG A 437 9.77 -7.59 3.34
CA ARG A 437 8.47 -7.89 2.72
C ARG A 437 7.84 -6.64 2.12
N ASP A 438 7.86 -5.55 2.86
CA ASP A 438 7.26 -4.28 2.42
C ASP A 438 8.05 -3.67 1.27
N ASP A 439 9.38 -3.82 1.23
CA ASP A 439 10.20 -3.50 0.06
C ASP A 439 9.84 -4.36 -1.16
N GLN A 440 9.64 -5.67 -0.99
CA GLN A 440 9.19 -6.53 -2.09
C GLN A 440 7.81 -6.13 -2.62
N ILE A 441 6.88 -5.73 -1.74
CA ILE A 441 5.56 -5.21 -2.12
C ILE A 441 5.70 -3.88 -2.88
N ARG A 442 6.47 -2.92 -2.35
CA ARG A 442 6.76 -1.63 -3.01
C ARG A 442 7.33 -1.82 -4.42
N VAL A 443 8.37 -2.65 -4.56
CA VAL A 443 9.00 -2.94 -5.85
C VAL A 443 8.02 -3.61 -6.83
N TRP A 444 7.14 -4.49 -6.34
CA TRP A 444 6.10 -5.12 -7.16
C TRP A 444 5.04 -4.11 -7.63
N GLU A 445 4.56 -3.24 -6.74
CA GLU A 445 3.61 -2.17 -7.09
C GLU A 445 4.22 -1.16 -8.07
N GLU A 446 5.48 -0.75 -7.87
CA GLU A 446 6.19 0.13 -8.82
C GLU A 446 6.34 -0.54 -10.20
N ALA A 447 6.66 -1.83 -10.24
CA ALA A 447 6.79 -2.59 -11.49
C ALA A 447 5.45 -2.70 -12.24
N GLU A 448 4.33 -2.97 -11.55
CA GLU A 448 3.02 -3.07 -12.19
C GLU A 448 2.50 -1.68 -12.64
N ASN A 449 2.71 -0.62 -11.83
CA ASN A 449 2.43 0.76 -12.24
C ASN A 449 3.25 1.19 -13.48
N ALA A 450 4.54 0.85 -13.52
CA ALA A 450 5.40 1.12 -14.68
C ALA A 450 4.96 0.34 -15.93
N ARG A 451 4.48 -0.90 -15.75
CA ARG A 451 3.92 -1.73 -16.81
C ARG A 451 2.62 -1.15 -17.38
N GLU A 452 1.68 -0.72 -16.53
CA GLU A 452 0.48 -0.01 -16.98
C GLU A 452 0.81 1.26 -17.78
N LEU A 453 1.80 2.02 -17.32
CA LEU A 453 2.23 3.24 -18.00
C LEU A 453 2.86 2.94 -19.37
N ALA A 454 3.66 1.87 -19.47
CA ALA A 454 4.25 1.41 -20.71
C ALA A 454 3.19 0.93 -21.72
N GLU A 455 2.16 0.21 -21.28
CA GLU A 455 1.04 -0.22 -22.13
C GLU A 455 0.24 0.97 -22.67
N LYS A 456 -0.08 1.95 -21.80
CA LYS A 456 -0.73 3.22 -22.20
C LYS A 456 0.11 3.97 -23.25
N ALA A 457 1.42 4.11 -23.03
CA ALA A 457 2.33 4.75 -23.97
C ALA A 457 2.47 4.01 -25.31
N GLN A 458 2.43 2.67 -25.30
CA GLN A 458 2.43 1.88 -26.53
C GLN A 458 1.14 2.08 -27.33
N LEU A 459 -0.02 2.09 -26.68
CA LEU A 459 -1.32 2.34 -27.31
C LEU A 459 -1.41 3.75 -27.91
N GLU A 460 -0.85 4.77 -27.25
CA GLU A 460 -0.74 6.13 -27.79
C GLU A 460 0.19 6.20 -29.01
N LYS A 461 1.33 5.51 -28.97
CA LYS A 461 2.26 5.42 -30.10
C LYS A 461 1.63 4.73 -31.31
N GLU A 462 0.83 3.69 -31.11
CA GLU A 462 0.08 3.03 -32.18
C GLU A 462 -0.93 3.99 -32.82
N LYS A 463 -1.74 4.69 -32.02
CA LYS A 463 -2.68 5.73 -32.51
C LYS A 463 -1.96 6.85 -33.28
N ALA A 464 -0.81 7.31 -32.79
CA ALA A 464 -0.01 8.32 -33.47
C ALA A 464 0.54 7.82 -34.82
N ASN A 465 0.98 6.57 -34.89
CA ASN A 465 1.43 5.94 -36.14
C ASN A 465 0.28 5.78 -37.15
N GLU A 466 -0.91 5.39 -36.72
CA GLU A 466 -2.10 5.33 -37.58
C GLU A 466 -2.46 6.71 -38.15
N GLN A 467 -2.48 7.75 -37.30
CA GLN A 467 -2.73 9.13 -37.74
C GLN A 467 -1.67 9.63 -38.74
N ALA A 468 -0.39 9.34 -38.49
CA ALA A 468 0.70 9.67 -39.41
C ALA A 468 0.56 8.92 -40.76
N ALA A 469 0.17 7.64 -40.74
CA ALA A 469 -0.08 6.87 -41.96
C ALA A 469 -1.26 7.43 -42.77
N GLN A 470 -2.37 7.80 -42.10
CA GLN A 470 -3.51 8.47 -42.74
C GLN A 470 -3.08 9.81 -43.39
N PHE A 471 -2.29 10.62 -42.69
CA PHE A 471 -1.76 11.88 -43.21
C PHE A 471 -0.87 11.67 -44.45
N LEU A 472 0.01 10.67 -44.44
CA LEU A 472 0.85 10.32 -45.60
C LEU A 472 0.02 9.87 -46.81
N VAL A 473 -1.05 9.10 -46.62
CA VAL A 473 -1.98 8.70 -47.69
C VAL A 473 -2.70 9.93 -48.27
N LEU A 474 -3.15 10.86 -47.42
CA LEU A 474 -3.78 12.11 -47.86
C LEU A 474 -2.82 12.99 -48.65
N LYS A 475 -1.58 13.16 -48.17
CA LYS A 475 -0.53 13.91 -48.86
C LYS A 475 -0.25 13.33 -50.25
N ARG A 476 -0.05 12.01 -50.36
CA ARG A 476 0.22 11.35 -51.64
C ARG A 476 -0.95 11.46 -52.62
N ARG A 477 -2.20 11.42 -52.13
CA ARG A 477 -3.41 11.69 -52.95
C ARG A 477 -3.46 13.14 -53.44
N ALA A 478 -3.02 14.11 -52.65
CA ALA A 478 -2.97 15.51 -53.05
C ALA A 478 -1.90 15.75 -54.15
N GLU A 479 -0.69 15.20 -53.98
CA GLU A 479 0.40 15.30 -54.96
C GLU A 479 0.01 14.71 -56.33
N VAL A 480 -0.60 13.51 -56.33
CA VAL A 480 -1.09 12.88 -57.57
C VAL A 480 -2.18 13.73 -58.24
N ARG A 481 -3.12 14.31 -57.47
CA ARG A 481 -4.16 15.20 -58.01
C ARG A 481 -3.58 16.48 -58.59
N SER A 482 -2.57 17.09 -57.96
CA SER A 482 -1.91 18.29 -58.51
C SER A 482 -1.22 18.01 -59.84
N ILE A 483 -0.55 16.86 -59.99
CA ILE A 483 0.10 16.46 -61.25
C ILE A 483 -0.94 16.33 -62.37
N PHE A 484 -2.07 15.65 -62.12
CA PHE A 484 -3.15 15.53 -63.10
C PHE A 484 -3.76 16.90 -63.47
N ALA A 485 -3.93 17.80 -62.50
CA ALA A 485 -4.41 19.16 -62.77
C ALA A 485 -3.44 19.96 -63.66
N SER A 486 -2.12 19.87 -63.41
CA SER A 486 -1.09 20.50 -64.24
C SER A 486 -1.07 19.95 -65.67
N ILE A 487 -1.18 18.62 -65.85
CA ILE A 487 -1.26 17.99 -67.17
C ILE A 487 -2.53 18.45 -67.91
N GLY A 488 -3.69 18.48 -67.24
CA GLY A 488 -4.93 18.98 -67.81
C GLY A 488 -4.85 20.44 -68.27
N PHE A 489 -4.18 21.29 -67.49
CA PHE A 489 -3.93 22.70 -67.86
C PHE A 489 -3.06 22.82 -69.11
N ILE A 490 -1.96 22.05 -69.21
CA ILE A 490 -1.08 22.03 -70.39
C ILE A 490 -1.84 21.58 -71.64
N ILE A 491 -2.66 20.53 -71.54
CA ILE A 491 -3.48 20.05 -72.66
C ILE A 491 -4.48 21.12 -73.12
N ALA A 492 -5.20 21.75 -72.18
CA ALA A 492 -6.14 22.83 -72.49
C ALA A 492 -5.45 24.03 -73.19
N PHE A 493 -4.24 24.39 -72.74
CA PHE A 493 -3.43 25.45 -73.34
C PHE A 493 -2.99 25.13 -74.78
N VAL A 494 -2.54 23.89 -75.04
CA VAL A 494 -2.17 23.43 -76.39
C VAL A 494 -3.39 23.40 -77.33
N VAL A 495 -4.55 22.93 -76.85
CA VAL A 495 -5.81 22.93 -77.62
C VAL A 495 -6.24 24.35 -77.98
N ALA A 496 -6.11 25.32 -77.06
CA ALA A 496 -6.42 26.72 -77.32
C ALA A 496 -5.52 27.33 -78.42
N ILE A 497 -4.21 27.03 -78.40
CA ILE A 497 -3.26 27.47 -79.43
C ILE A 497 -3.63 26.88 -80.80
N TYR A 498 -3.96 25.58 -80.85
CA TYR A 498 -4.31 24.89 -82.10
C TYR A 498 -5.64 25.38 -82.69
N ALA A 499 -6.64 25.64 -81.85
CA ALA A 499 -7.90 26.25 -82.28
C ALA A 499 -7.68 27.66 -82.87
N TYR A 500 -6.75 28.43 -82.32
CA TYR A 500 -6.39 29.75 -82.83
C TYR A 500 -5.69 29.68 -84.20
N SER A 501 -4.78 28.71 -84.42
CA SER A 501 -4.13 28.54 -85.74
C SER A 501 -5.11 28.11 -86.83
N LEU A 502 -6.02 27.17 -86.55
CA LEU A 502 -7.02 26.71 -87.52
C LEU A 502 -7.94 27.85 -87.99
N LYS A 503 -8.38 28.72 -87.08
CA LYS A 503 -9.19 29.89 -87.44
C LYS A 503 -8.46 30.79 -88.45
N ARG A 504 -7.17 31.04 -88.22
CA ARG A 504 -6.34 31.91 -89.07
C ARG A 504 -6.15 31.33 -90.48
N GLU A 505 -6.06 30.01 -90.64
CA GLU A 505 -5.96 29.38 -91.96
C GLU A 505 -7.27 29.45 -92.76
N ALA A 506 -8.41 29.28 -92.09
CA ALA A 506 -9.74 29.36 -92.72
C ALA A 506 -10.00 30.76 -93.33
N ASP A 507 -9.66 31.83 -92.61
CA ASP A 507 -9.82 33.21 -93.06
C ASP A 507 -8.96 33.53 -94.31
N VAL A 508 -7.82 32.85 -94.48
CA VAL A 508 -6.96 33.02 -95.66
C VAL A 508 -7.50 32.27 -96.89
N LEU A 509 -8.10 31.10 -96.72
CA LEU A 509 -8.61 30.31 -97.85
C LEU A 509 -9.85 30.92 -98.53
N THR A 510 -10.78 31.48 -97.76
CA THR A 510 -12.01 32.09 -98.29
C THR A 510 -11.71 33.25 -99.23
N SER A 511 -10.74 34.10 -98.88
CA SER A 511 -10.29 35.23 -99.72
C SER A 511 -9.79 34.79 -101.10
N LYS A 512 -9.12 33.63 -101.21
CA LYS A 512 -8.53 33.12 -102.45
C LYS A 512 -9.57 32.48 -103.39
N LEU A 513 -10.59 31.84 -102.83
CA LEU A 513 -11.66 31.20 -103.62
C LEU A 513 -12.52 32.23 -104.38
N GLN A 514 -12.81 33.38 -103.75
CA GLN A 514 -13.59 34.46 -104.36
C GLN A 514 -12.97 34.98 -105.67
N ILE A 515 -11.63 35.10 -105.71
CA ILE A 515 -10.87 35.60 -106.86
C ILE A 515 -10.83 34.58 -108.01
N ALA A 516 -10.79 33.28 -107.69
CA ALA A 516 -10.71 32.23 -108.70
C ALA A 516 -12.02 32.05 -109.50
N TYR A 517 -13.18 32.20 -108.85
CA TYR A 517 -14.49 31.97 -109.47
C TYR A 517 -14.77 32.92 -110.64
N ASN A 518 -14.55 34.23 -110.44
CA ASN A 518 -14.86 35.26 -111.44
C ASN A 518 -14.07 35.10 -112.75
N ASN A 519 -12.83 34.60 -112.67
CA ASN A 519 -11.98 34.41 -113.85
C ASN A 519 -12.41 33.22 -114.72
N THR A 520 -13.09 32.22 -114.16
CA THR A 520 -13.52 31.04 -114.93
C THR A 520 -14.76 31.25 -115.80
N GLU A 521 -15.63 32.21 -115.46
CA GLU A 521 -16.88 32.41 -116.18
C GLU A 521 -16.66 33.08 -117.56
N GLN A 522 -15.81 34.10 -117.62
CA GLN A 522 -15.47 34.81 -118.88
C GLN A 522 -14.81 33.90 -119.94
N ALA A 523 -14.14 32.82 -119.53
CA ALA A 523 -13.48 31.89 -120.44
C ALA A 523 -14.48 30.97 -121.17
N LYS A 524 -15.67 30.71 -120.60
CA LYS A 524 -16.64 29.73 -121.13
C LYS A 524 -17.38 30.26 -122.36
N THR A 525 -17.94 31.46 -122.26
CA THR A 525 -18.74 32.11 -123.32
C THR A 525 -17.97 32.30 -124.63
N LYS A 526 -16.65 32.44 -124.57
CA LYS A 526 -15.80 32.59 -125.78
C LYS A 526 -15.62 31.30 -126.58
N VAL A 527 -15.79 30.13 -125.96
CA VAL A 527 -15.60 28.82 -126.62
C VAL A 527 -16.87 28.34 -127.31
N GLU A 528 -18.04 28.60 -126.72
CA GLU A 528 -19.34 28.14 -127.25
C GLU A 528 -19.62 28.76 -128.63
N GLY A 529 -19.36 30.06 -128.82
CA GLY A 529 -19.57 30.75 -130.10
C GLY A 529 -18.66 30.32 -131.27
N GLN A 530 -17.57 29.56 -131.01
CA GLN A 530 -16.71 29.02 -132.07
C GLN A 530 -17.16 27.62 -132.57
N LEU A 531 -18.02 26.94 -131.82
CA LEU A 531 -18.44 25.57 -132.11
C LEU A 531 -19.56 25.55 -133.16
N ASP A 532 -20.55 26.43 -133.02
CA ASP A 532 -21.71 26.51 -133.93
C ASP A 532 -21.31 26.81 -135.37
N THR A 533 -20.29 27.66 -135.58
CA THR A 533 -19.82 28.01 -136.95
C THR A 533 -19.24 26.80 -137.68
N ALA A 534 -18.66 25.83 -136.97
CA ALA A 534 -18.08 24.64 -137.57
C ALA A 534 -19.13 23.58 -137.97
N ILE A 535 -20.26 23.53 -137.24
CA ILE A 535 -21.34 22.57 -137.49
C ILE A 535 -22.05 22.88 -138.81
N THR A 536 -22.31 24.17 -139.09
CA THR A 536 -22.98 24.61 -140.32
C THR A 536 -22.20 24.22 -141.59
N ILE A 537 -20.87 24.36 -141.56
CA ILE A 537 -19.99 24.03 -142.71
C ILE A 537 -20.03 22.53 -143.03
N ALA A 538 -20.08 21.67 -142.01
CA ALA A 538 -20.12 20.22 -142.21
C ALA A 538 -21.45 19.73 -142.82
N GLN A 539 -22.56 20.41 -142.54
CA GLN A 539 -23.90 20.01 -143.00
C GLN A 539 -24.14 20.31 -144.50
N ASP A 540 -23.54 21.37 -145.05
CA ASP A 540 -23.65 21.66 -146.49
C ASP A 540 -22.79 20.72 -147.35
N ALA A 541 -21.65 20.25 -146.85
CA ALA A 541 -20.82 19.28 -147.54
C ALA A 541 -21.56 17.95 -147.79
N LEU A 542 -22.29 17.45 -146.78
CA LEU A 542 -23.04 16.19 -146.85
C LEU A 542 -24.18 16.22 -147.89
N LYS A 543 -24.94 17.32 -147.97
CA LYS A 543 -26.04 17.47 -148.96
C LYS A 543 -25.57 17.43 -150.43
N THR A 544 -24.29 17.65 -150.69
CA THR A 544 -23.74 17.62 -152.05
C THR A 544 -23.44 16.19 -152.51
N ILE A 545 -23.31 15.24 -151.57
CA ILE A 545 -22.98 13.83 -151.85
C ILE A 545 -24.24 13.03 -152.20
N ASP A 546 -25.31 13.14 -151.41
CA ASP A 546 -26.62 12.46 -151.61
C ASP A 546 -27.23 12.69 -153.01
N LYS A 547 -26.82 13.76 -153.72
CA LYS A 547 -27.41 14.15 -155.00
C LYS A 547 -26.82 13.43 -156.22
N ASN A 548 -25.66 12.78 -156.07
CA ASN A 548 -24.91 12.19 -157.18
C ASN A 548 -25.10 10.66 -157.31
N GLU A 549 -25.49 9.95 -156.24
CA GLU A 549 -25.72 8.50 -156.29
C GLU A 549 -27.02 8.11 -157.03
N ALA A 550 -27.92 9.06 -157.29
CA ALA A 550 -29.22 8.82 -157.95
C ALA A 550 -29.16 8.60 -159.48
N LYS A 551 -27.96 8.44 -160.08
CA LYS A 551 -27.76 8.11 -161.51
C LYS A 551 -26.59 7.14 -161.69
N GLY A 552 -26.87 5.83 -161.64
CA GLY A 552 -25.88 4.76 -161.79
C GLY A 552 -25.26 4.65 -163.19
N GLU A 553 -24.22 3.80 -163.28
CA GLU A 553 -23.34 3.53 -164.44
C GLU A 553 -22.15 4.50 -164.69
N SER A 554 -21.22 4.46 -163.73
CA SER A 554 -19.77 4.23 -163.95
C SER A 554 -19.02 4.95 -165.08
N LYS A 555 -18.17 5.92 -164.70
CA LYS A 555 -16.80 6.03 -165.23
C LYS A 555 -15.85 6.90 -164.38
N ASN A 556 -14.63 6.37 -164.22
CA ASN A 556 -13.38 7.03 -163.82
C ASN A 556 -13.28 7.73 -162.45
N VAL A 557 -12.77 6.94 -161.50
CA VAL A 557 -12.15 7.35 -160.24
C VAL A 557 -10.94 8.27 -160.49
N THR A 558 -11.07 9.57 -160.19
CA THR A 558 -9.92 10.44 -159.84
C THR A 558 -10.27 11.72 -159.07
N SER A 559 -11.55 12.13 -159.00
CA SER A 559 -11.97 13.37 -158.32
C SER A 559 -12.42 13.22 -156.85
N GLU A 560 -12.83 12.02 -156.41
CA GLU A 560 -13.46 11.82 -155.10
C GLU A 560 -12.49 11.79 -153.91
N LYS A 561 -11.20 11.55 -154.17
CA LYS A 561 -10.18 11.49 -153.10
C LYS A 561 -9.88 12.87 -152.48
N THR A 562 -9.97 13.93 -153.28
CA THR A 562 -9.55 15.30 -152.90
C THR A 562 -10.50 15.98 -151.91
N ASN A 563 -11.77 15.55 -151.83
CA ASN A 563 -12.74 16.10 -150.88
C ASN A 563 -12.74 15.39 -149.51
N TYR A 564 -12.24 14.15 -149.44
CA TYR A 564 -12.10 13.44 -148.16
C TYR A 564 -10.94 13.98 -147.31
N ASP A 565 -9.79 14.27 -147.94
CA ASP A 565 -8.60 14.77 -147.25
C ASP A 565 -8.80 16.17 -146.63
N SER A 566 -9.58 17.03 -147.29
CA SER A 566 -9.86 18.39 -146.81
C SER A 566 -10.79 18.42 -145.58
N ALA A 567 -11.82 17.56 -145.57
CA ALA A 567 -12.70 17.37 -144.41
C ALA A 567 -11.95 16.79 -143.20
N PHE A 568 -11.06 15.80 -143.45
CA PHE A 568 -10.27 15.16 -142.39
C PHE A 568 -9.25 16.13 -141.76
N ALA A 569 -8.58 16.95 -142.56
CA ALA A 569 -7.64 17.96 -142.09
C ALA A 569 -8.29 19.01 -141.16
N TYR A 570 -9.54 19.39 -141.41
CA TYR A 570 -10.26 20.37 -140.58
C TYR A 570 -10.68 19.80 -139.21
N LEU A 571 -11.12 18.54 -139.18
CA LEU A 571 -11.46 17.82 -137.94
C LEU A 571 -10.24 17.62 -137.02
N VAL A 572 -9.05 17.45 -137.59
CA VAL A 572 -7.78 17.41 -136.82
C VAL A 572 -7.48 18.78 -136.18
N LYS A 573 -7.79 19.89 -136.86
CA LYS A 573 -7.54 21.24 -136.36
C LYS A 573 -8.38 21.59 -135.12
N ILE A 574 -9.67 21.23 -135.11
CA ILE A 574 -10.58 21.39 -133.96
C ILE A 574 -10.09 20.58 -132.74
N LYS A 575 -9.52 19.38 -132.97
CA LYS A 575 -9.00 18.50 -131.90
C LYS A 575 -7.83 19.09 -131.11
N SER A 576 -7.16 20.12 -131.66
CA SER A 576 -5.95 20.72 -131.08
C SER A 576 -6.22 21.93 -130.17
N THR A 577 -7.35 22.63 -130.33
CA THR A 577 -7.65 23.89 -129.61
C THR A 577 -8.67 23.78 -128.48
N THR A 578 -9.47 22.69 -128.38
CA THR A 578 -10.49 22.55 -127.32
C THR A 578 -9.94 21.90 -126.02
N PRO A 579 -10.09 22.52 -124.83
CA PRO A 579 -9.64 21.96 -123.55
C PRO A 579 -10.24 20.59 -123.17
N ARG A 580 -9.48 19.81 -122.38
CA ARG A 580 -9.64 18.35 -122.19
C ARG A 580 -10.99 17.86 -121.64
N LYS A 581 -11.81 18.69 -120.98
CA LYS A 581 -13.06 18.24 -120.31
C LYS A 581 -14.23 17.93 -121.27
N LEU A 582 -14.31 18.55 -122.45
CA LEU A 582 -15.41 18.34 -123.40
C LEU A 582 -15.24 17.08 -124.28
N ARG A 583 -14.04 16.48 -124.29
CA ARG A 583 -13.61 15.50 -125.29
C ARG A 583 -14.18 14.06 -125.15
N LYS A 584 -15.27 13.87 -124.39
CA LYS A 584 -15.82 12.53 -124.04
C LYS A 584 -17.29 12.26 -124.44
N LYS A 585 -18.09 13.25 -124.84
CA LYS A 585 -19.54 13.04 -125.10
C LYS A 585 -19.94 12.98 -126.57
N GLU A 586 -19.37 13.83 -127.45
CA GLU A 586 -19.95 14.06 -128.79
C GLU A 586 -19.28 13.32 -129.95
N ILE A 587 -18.00 12.92 -129.84
CA ILE A 587 -17.29 12.19 -130.92
C ILE A 587 -17.87 10.77 -131.15
N LYS A 588 -18.66 10.23 -130.20
CA LYS A 588 -19.33 8.93 -130.37
C LYS A 588 -20.56 8.97 -131.31
N ALA A 589 -21.00 10.14 -131.76
CA ALA A 589 -22.28 10.29 -132.47
C ALA A 589 -22.19 10.37 -134.01
N PHE A 590 -20.98 10.38 -134.61
CA PHE A 590 -20.79 10.83 -136.00
C PHE A 590 -19.97 9.90 -136.92
N ILE A 591 -19.99 8.58 -136.68
CA ILE A 591 -19.47 7.59 -137.65
C ILE A 591 -20.64 6.71 -138.12
N ASN A 592 -21.03 6.87 -139.39
CA ASN A 592 -22.14 6.15 -140.01
C ASN A 592 -21.78 4.64 -140.21
N PRO A 593 -22.68 3.67 -139.98
CA PRO A 593 -22.29 2.25 -139.88
C PRO A 593 -21.73 1.58 -141.15
N GLU A 594 -21.97 2.12 -142.34
CA GLU A 594 -21.60 1.45 -143.61
C GLU A 594 -20.08 1.48 -143.88
N ILE A 595 -19.38 2.52 -143.42
CA ILE A 595 -17.90 2.60 -143.47
C ILE A 595 -17.25 1.52 -142.56
N LYS A 596 -18.02 0.89 -141.67
CA LYS A 596 -17.56 -0.19 -140.79
C LYS A 596 -17.37 -1.53 -141.51
N GLN A 597 -17.93 -1.72 -142.72
CA GLN A 597 -17.75 -2.98 -143.46
C GLN A 597 -16.48 -3.02 -144.32
N LEU A 598 -16.02 -1.89 -144.89
CA LEU A 598 -14.85 -1.90 -145.78
C LEU A 598 -13.50 -1.90 -145.03
N TYR A 599 -13.43 -1.38 -143.80
CA TYR A 599 -12.16 -1.35 -143.03
C TYR A 599 -11.73 -2.70 -142.44
N ILE A 600 -12.46 -3.79 -142.72
CA ILE A 600 -12.12 -5.16 -142.27
C ILE A 600 -11.58 -6.03 -143.43
N GLU A 601 -11.75 -5.64 -144.71
CA GLU A 601 -11.32 -6.49 -145.84
C GLU A 601 -9.88 -6.29 -146.34
N GLU A 602 -9.22 -5.15 -146.06
CA GLU A 602 -7.86 -4.90 -146.61
C GLU A 602 -6.69 -4.93 -145.59
N ASP A 603 -6.78 -4.33 -144.41
CA ASP A 603 -5.57 -4.16 -143.57
C ASP A 603 -5.10 -5.45 -142.85
N SER A 604 -5.82 -6.57 -142.99
CA SER A 604 -5.33 -7.90 -142.58
C SER A 604 -5.54 -9.03 -143.59
N LYS A 605 -5.39 -8.74 -144.90
CA LYS A 605 -4.65 -9.69 -145.78
C LYS A 605 -3.19 -9.86 -145.31
N LYS A 606 -2.71 -9.01 -144.40
CA LYS A 606 -1.65 -9.27 -143.39
C LYS A 606 -2.02 -10.37 -142.37
N SER A 607 -2.60 -11.48 -142.82
CA SER A 607 -2.68 -12.73 -142.07
C SER A 607 -2.68 -13.94 -143.01
N ASN A 608 -1.76 -13.97 -143.99
CA ASN A 608 -1.00 -15.17 -144.42
C ASN A 608 -0.21 -14.97 -145.72
N GLN A 609 0.86 -14.16 -145.72
CA GLN A 609 2.05 -14.45 -146.56
C GLN A 609 3.38 -13.78 -146.14
N ASN A 610 3.59 -13.60 -144.82
CA ASN A 610 4.96 -13.51 -144.29
C ASN A 610 5.18 -14.16 -142.92
N ASN A 611 4.56 -15.26 -142.51
CA ASN A 611 3.48 -16.15 -142.93
C ASN A 611 3.68 -17.29 -141.95
N GLN A 612 2.66 -17.85 -141.31
CA GLN A 612 2.81 -19.06 -140.49
C GLN A 612 3.76 -18.86 -139.26
N ASN A 613 5.10 -18.99 -139.24
CA ASN A 613 5.95 -19.79 -140.11
C ASN A 613 5.66 -21.31 -139.99
N LEU A 614 4.84 -21.76 -139.00
CA LEU A 614 3.89 -22.93 -138.98
C LEU A 614 3.42 -23.18 -137.51
N LYS A 615 2.14 -23.24 -137.09
CA LYS A 615 0.76 -23.24 -137.68
C LYS A 615 -0.21 -22.46 -136.72
N GLN A 616 -1.54 -22.33 -136.88
CA GLN A 616 -2.54 -22.92 -137.80
C GLN A 616 -3.68 -21.92 -138.06
#